data_AF-Q00579-F1
#
_entry.id   AF-Q00579-F1
#
_cell.length_a   1.000
_cell.length_b   1.000
_cell.length_c   1.000
_cell.angle_alpha   90.00
_cell.angle_beta   90.00
_cell.angle_gamma   90.00
#
_symmetry.space_group_name_H-M   'P 1'
#
loop_
_entity.id
_entity.type
_entity.pdbx_description
1 polymer ?
#
loop_
_entity_poly.entity_id
_entity_poly.type
_entity_poly.pdbx_seq_one_letter_code
_entity_poly.pdbx_strand_id
1 'polypeptide(L)'
;MVNYPHKISSQKRQAPPSQTKNFANRGMSFEKMINATNDYYLSHGLAVIHKKPTPIQIVRVDYPQRSRAKIVEAYFRQASTTDYSGVYDGYYIDFEAKETRQKHAIPMKNFHHHQIQHMEQVLAQRGICFVLLHFASQQETYLLPAVDLIRFYHQDKGQKSMPLGYIRENGYRIELGAFPQIPYLDIIKEHLLGGKTR
;
A
#
# COMPACT_ATOMS: atom_id res chain seq x y z
N MET A 1 -35.18 35.18 -48.15
CA MET A 1 -33.98 34.32 -48.29
C MET A 1 -34.24 33.04 -47.53
N VAL A 2 -34.23 31.90 -48.21
CA VAL A 2 -34.55 30.57 -47.66
C VAL A 2 -33.26 29.93 -47.15
N ASN A 3 -33.15 29.63 -45.86
CA ASN A 3 -32.04 28.86 -45.28
C ASN A 3 -32.56 27.50 -44.81
N TYR A 4 -31.95 26.43 -45.33
CA TYR A 4 -32.29 25.04 -45.06
C TYR A 4 -31.60 24.51 -43.78
N PRO A 5 -32.17 23.50 -43.10
CA PRO A 5 -31.67 23.01 -41.84
C PRO A 5 -30.49 22.05 -42.03
N HIS A 6 -29.34 22.39 -41.45
CA HIS A 6 -28.19 21.48 -41.40
C HIS A 6 -28.41 20.40 -40.33
N LYS A 7 -28.56 19.15 -40.79
CA LYS A 7 -28.42 17.94 -39.96
C LYS A 7 -26.98 17.84 -39.46
N ILE A 8 -26.79 17.97 -38.15
CA ILE A 8 -25.55 17.59 -37.46
C ILE A 8 -25.55 16.05 -37.37
N SER A 9 -24.94 15.38 -38.35
CA SER A 9 -24.61 13.96 -38.20
C SER A 9 -23.35 13.83 -37.36
N SER A 10 -23.46 13.30 -36.14
CA SER A 10 -22.32 12.88 -35.35
C SER A 10 -21.58 11.77 -36.09
N GLN A 11 -20.45 12.10 -36.71
CA GLN A 11 -19.53 11.11 -37.23
C GLN A 11 -19.06 10.24 -36.06
N LYS A 12 -19.50 8.97 -36.06
CA LYS A 12 -18.95 7.91 -35.21
C LYS A 12 -17.46 7.80 -35.53
N ARG A 13 -16.61 8.44 -34.71
CA ARG A 13 -15.17 8.20 -34.72
C ARG A 13 -14.94 6.74 -34.37
N GLN A 14 -14.51 5.96 -35.36
CA GLN A 14 -14.01 4.61 -35.16
C GLN A 14 -12.76 4.70 -34.28
N ALA A 15 -12.80 4.08 -33.09
CA ALA A 15 -11.62 3.95 -32.24
C ALA A 15 -10.59 3.05 -32.94
N PRO A 16 -9.30 3.37 -32.91
CA PRO A 16 -8.27 2.55 -33.54
C PRO A 16 -8.17 1.19 -32.81
N PRO A 17 -7.76 0.12 -33.50
CA PRO A 17 -7.68 -1.20 -32.92
C PRO A 17 -6.64 -1.20 -31.79
N SER A 18 -7.07 -1.56 -30.58
CA SER A 18 -6.17 -1.72 -29.44
C SER A 18 -5.23 -2.89 -29.71
N GLN A 19 -3.99 -2.61 -30.08
CA GLN A 19 -2.93 -3.61 -30.08
C GLN A 19 -2.75 -4.14 -28.65
N THR A 20 -3.10 -5.41 -28.45
CA THR A 20 -2.80 -6.18 -27.24
C THR A 20 -1.28 -6.38 -27.13
N LYS A 21 -0.59 -5.36 -26.63
CA LYS A 21 0.75 -5.52 -26.09
C LYS A 21 0.58 -5.99 -24.63
N ASN A 22 1.23 -7.10 -24.27
CA ASN A 22 1.25 -7.63 -22.90
C ASN A 22 1.92 -6.62 -21.96
N PHE A 23 1.11 -5.70 -21.42
CA PHE A 23 1.47 -4.61 -20.51
C PHE A 23 1.07 -4.89 -19.06
N ALA A 24 0.70 -6.13 -18.73
CA ALA A 24 -0.13 -6.46 -17.56
C ALA A 24 0.34 -5.83 -16.23
N ASN A 25 1.66 -5.61 -16.04
CA ASN A 25 2.21 -5.01 -14.83
C ASN A 25 3.05 -3.73 -15.02
N ARG A 26 3.22 -3.17 -16.23
CA ARG A 26 4.08 -1.98 -16.46
C ARG A 26 3.41 -0.64 -16.11
N GLY A 27 2.56 -0.63 -15.10
CA GLY A 27 1.83 0.55 -14.64
C GLY A 27 0.93 0.31 -13.44
N MET A 28 1.07 -0.84 -12.77
CA MET A 28 0.34 -1.09 -11.53
C MET A 28 1.04 -0.34 -10.41
N SER A 29 0.31 0.49 -9.67
CA SER A 29 0.86 1.16 -8.50
C SER A 29 1.29 0.12 -7.45
N PHE A 30 2.31 0.43 -6.67
CA PHE A 30 2.78 -0.43 -5.59
C PHE A 30 1.64 -0.84 -4.64
N GLU A 31 0.76 0.11 -4.30
CA GLU A 31 -0.45 -0.16 -3.50
C GLU A 31 -1.35 -1.24 -4.13
N LYS A 32 -1.59 -1.17 -5.44
CA LYS A 32 -2.44 -2.14 -6.12
C LYS A 32 -1.80 -3.53 -6.16
N MET A 33 -0.47 -3.61 -6.24
CA MET A 33 0.25 -4.88 -6.13
C MET A 33 0.12 -5.49 -4.73
N ILE A 34 0.18 -4.67 -3.68
CA ILE A 34 -0.04 -5.12 -2.29
C ILE A 34 -1.47 -5.62 -2.11
N ASN A 35 -2.47 -4.87 -2.60
CA ASN A 35 -3.87 -5.29 -2.50
C ASN A 35 -4.10 -6.61 -3.24
N ALA A 36 -3.60 -6.76 -4.47
CA ALA A 36 -3.70 -8.01 -5.22
C ALA A 36 -3.00 -9.18 -4.51
N THR A 37 -1.89 -8.92 -3.83
CA THR A 37 -1.19 -9.92 -3.01
C THR A 37 -2.00 -10.30 -1.77
N ASN A 38 -2.62 -9.34 -1.09
CA ASN A 38 -3.48 -9.60 0.07
C ASN A 38 -4.73 -10.40 -0.33
N ASP A 39 -5.35 -10.07 -1.47
CA ASP A 39 -6.48 -10.83 -2.01
C ASP A 39 -6.06 -12.28 -2.37
N TYR A 40 -4.84 -12.45 -2.89
CA TYR A 40 -4.27 -13.78 -3.13
C TYR A 40 -4.13 -14.57 -1.83
N TYR A 41 -3.53 -13.98 -0.78
CA TYR A 41 -3.39 -14.64 0.52
C TYR A 41 -4.74 -15.02 1.13
N LEU A 42 -5.73 -14.12 1.05
CA LEU A 42 -7.07 -14.38 1.58
C LEU A 42 -7.77 -15.52 0.84
N SER A 43 -7.75 -15.51 -0.50
CA SER A 43 -8.42 -16.52 -1.32
C SER A 43 -7.79 -17.92 -1.22
N HIS A 44 -6.51 -18.01 -0.84
CA HIS A 44 -5.81 -19.27 -0.63
C HIS A 44 -5.73 -19.69 0.85
N GLY A 45 -6.38 -18.95 1.77
CA GLY A 45 -6.37 -19.27 3.20
C GLY A 45 -5.01 -19.12 3.87
N LEU A 46 -4.09 -18.32 3.31
CA LEU A 46 -2.74 -18.13 3.83
C LEU A 46 -2.68 -17.07 4.92
N ALA A 47 -3.41 -15.95 4.77
CA ALA A 47 -3.49 -14.88 5.75
C ALA A 47 -4.76 -14.04 5.52
N VAL A 48 -5.19 -13.31 6.55
CA VAL A 48 -6.31 -12.35 6.47
C VAL A 48 -5.76 -10.97 6.75
N ILE A 49 -5.40 -10.22 5.69
CA ILE A 49 -4.75 -8.91 5.78
C ILE A 49 -5.49 -7.92 4.87
N HIS A 50 -5.79 -6.74 5.40
CA HIS A 50 -6.54 -5.72 4.67
C HIS A 50 -5.93 -4.33 4.82
N LYS A 51 -6.20 -3.48 3.82
CA LYS A 51 -5.95 -2.04 3.91
C LYS A 51 -7.05 -1.38 4.73
N LYS A 52 -6.67 -0.55 5.69
CA LYS A 52 -7.58 0.31 6.45
C LYS A 52 -8.13 1.41 5.53
N PRO A 53 -9.45 1.66 5.54
CA PRO A 53 -10.04 2.70 4.71
C PRO A 53 -9.57 4.08 5.16
N THR A 54 -9.58 5.04 4.24
CA THR A 54 -9.22 6.43 4.56
C THR A 54 -10.19 6.98 5.61
N PRO A 55 -9.69 7.47 6.76
CA PRO A 55 -10.55 7.92 7.84
C PRO A 55 -11.27 9.20 7.44
N ILE A 56 -12.60 9.17 7.53
CA ILE A 56 -13.48 10.31 7.29
C ILE A 56 -14.42 10.48 8.49
N GLN A 57 -14.74 11.72 8.81
CA GLN A 57 -15.84 12.06 9.70
C GLN A 57 -17.05 12.45 8.86
N ILE A 58 -18.10 11.66 8.96
CA ILE A 58 -19.39 11.94 8.33
C ILE A 58 -20.12 12.97 9.18
N VAL A 59 -20.60 14.05 8.56
CA VAL A 59 -21.36 15.12 9.22
C VAL A 59 -22.82 15.07 8.84
N ARG A 60 -23.10 14.82 7.55
CA ARG A 60 -24.47 14.75 7.04
C ARG A 60 -24.66 13.59 6.07
N VAL A 61 -25.75 12.86 6.24
CA VAL A 61 -26.21 11.79 5.37
C VAL A 61 -27.67 12.06 5.00
N ASP A 62 -27.97 12.02 3.70
CA ASP A 62 -29.33 12.05 3.19
C ASP A 62 -29.78 10.62 2.83
N TYR A 63 -31.07 10.34 3.00
CA TYR A 63 -31.70 9.04 2.72
C TYR A 63 -32.82 9.19 1.69
N PRO A 64 -32.50 9.37 0.40
CA PRO A 64 -33.52 9.59 -0.64
C PRO A 64 -34.45 8.40 -0.86
N GLN A 65 -34.00 7.18 -0.54
CA GLN A 65 -34.79 5.93 -0.61
C GLN A 65 -34.32 4.98 0.50
N ARG A 66 -35.19 4.05 0.95
CA ARG A 66 -34.88 3.09 2.04
C ARG A 66 -33.60 2.26 1.80
N SER A 67 -33.21 2.03 0.55
CA SER A 67 -32.05 1.20 0.19
C SER A 67 -30.76 2.00 -0.05
N ARG A 68 -30.78 3.34 0.01
CA ARG A 68 -29.63 4.16 -0.35
C ARG A 68 -29.40 5.29 0.66
N ALA A 69 -28.29 5.20 1.37
CA ALA A 69 -27.71 6.31 2.10
C ALA A 69 -26.75 7.07 1.18
N LYS A 70 -26.79 8.40 1.20
CA LYS A 70 -25.84 9.27 0.51
C LYS A 70 -25.14 10.15 1.54
N ILE A 71 -23.84 9.97 1.71
CA ILE A 71 -23.02 10.93 2.46
C ILE A 71 -23.01 12.24 1.68
N VAL A 72 -23.48 13.31 2.31
CA VAL A 72 -23.59 14.65 1.72
C VAL A 72 -22.43 15.53 2.15
N GLU A 73 -22.00 15.37 3.39
CA GLU A 73 -20.93 16.16 3.99
C GLU A 73 -20.07 15.26 4.86
N ALA A 74 -18.76 15.29 4.59
CA ALA A 74 -17.76 14.59 5.38
C ALA A 74 -16.43 15.34 5.30
N TYR A 75 -15.65 15.23 6.36
CA TYR A 75 -14.29 15.78 6.44
C TYR A 75 -13.27 14.66 6.57
N PHE A 76 -12.14 14.78 5.90
CA PHE A 76 -11.02 13.87 6.13
C PHE A 76 -10.53 14.02 7.58
N ARG A 77 -10.24 12.88 8.20
CA ARG A 77 -9.55 12.84 9.49
C ARG A 77 -8.10 12.44 9.26
N GLN A 78 -7.22 12.89 10.15
CA GLN A 78 -5.84 12.43 10.15
C GLN A 78 -5.82 10.96 10.60
N ALA A 79 -5.15 10.09 9.84
CA ALA A 79 -4.90 8.73 10.27
C ALA A 79 -4.02 8.73 11.53
N SER A 80 -4.30 7.81 12.46
CA SER A 80 -3.49 7.61 13.66
C SER A 80 -2.66 6.32 13.61
N THR A 81 -2.89 5.46 12.61
CA THR A 81 -2.26 4.15 12.47
C THR A 81 -1.62 3.98 11.10
N THR A 82 -0.89 2.88 10.93
CA THR A 82 -0.45 2.35 9.63
C THR A 82 -1.62 1.92 8.74
N ASP A 83 -1.36 1.74 7.44
CA ASP A 83 -2.38 1.47 6.44
C ASP A 83 -2.86 0.01 6.39
N TYR A 84 -2.06 -0.98 6.78
CA TYR A 84 -2.42 -2.39 6.63
C TYR A 84 -2.32 -3.13 7.96
N SER A 85 -3.26 -4.05 8.18
CA SER A 85 -3.23 -4.94 9.34
C SER A 85 -4.00 -6.23 9.08
N GLY A 86 -3.68 -7.27 9.85
CA GLY A 86 -4.33 -8.57 9.72
C GLY A 86 -3.79 -9.64 10.65
N VAL A 87 -4.01 -10.89 10.26
CA VAL A 87 -3.52 -12.07 10.97
C VAL A 87 -2.86 -13.05 10.01
N TYR A 88 -1.73 -13.62 10.44
CA TYR A 88 -1.00 -14.68 9.76
C TYR A 88 -0.50 -15.69 10.79
N ASP A 89 -0.85 -16.97 10.65
CA ASP A 89 -0.52 -18.06 11.58
C ASP A 89 -0.77 -17.72 13.08
N GLY A 90 -1.88 -17.03 13.37
CA GLY A 90 -2.24 -16.59 14.72
C GLY A 90 -1.51 -15.34 15.23
N TYR A 91 -0.54 -14.80 14.48
CA TYR A 91 0.16 -13.56 14.81
C TYR A 91 -0.55 -12.34 14.22
N TYR A 92 -0.63 -11.27 15.00
CA TYR A 92 -1.05 -9.96 14.49
C TYR A 92 0.03 -9.39 13.56
N ILE A 93 -0.40 -9.00 12.36
CA ILE A 93 0.42 -8.35 11.33
C ILE A 93 -0.01 -6.90 11.19
N ASP A 94 0.95 -5.99 11.13
CA ASP A 94 0.71 -4.56 10.91
C ASP A 94 1.84 -3.96 10.07
N PHE A 95 1.50 -3.26 8.99
CA PHE A 95 2.54 -2.63 8.18
C PHE A 95 2.07 -1.38 7.44
N GLU A 96 3.06 -0.59 7.06
CA GLU A 96 2.90 0.55 6.16
C GLU A 96 3.64 0.28 4.84
N ALA A 97 3.21 0.90 3.75
CA ALA A 97 3.84 0.78 2.45
C ALA A 97 4.19 2.15 1.87
N LYS A 98 5.44 2.32 1.40
CA LYS A 98 5.87 3.55 0.73
C LYS A 98 6.61 3.25 -0.57
N GLU A 99 6.34 4.05 -1.59
CA GLU A 99 7.05 4.05 -2.87
C GLU A 99 7.90 5.32 -2.99
N THR A 100 9.07 5.21 -3.59
CA THR A 100 9.91 6.34 -3.99
C THR A 100 10.48 6.18 -5.39
N ARG A 101 10.63 7.30 -6.10
CA ARG A 101 11.38 7.39 -7.37
C ARG A 101 12.82 7.84 -7.17
N GLN A 102 13.22 8.15 -5.94
CA GLN A 102 14.62 8.44 -5.64
C GLN A 102 15.43 7.14 -5.73
N LYS A 103 16.62 7.21 -6.32
CA LYS A 103 17.43 6.01 -6.61
C LYS A 103 18.12 5.42 -5.37
N HIS A 104 18.51 6.27 -4.41
CA HIS A 104 19.45 5.89 -3.35
C HIS A 104 18.95 6.15 -1.93
N ALA A 105 17.75 6.68 -1.75
CA ALA A 105 17.17 6.94 -0.44
C ALA A 105 15.65 7.05 -0.52
N ILE A 106 14.97 6.91 0.63
CA ILE A 106 13.57 7.27 0.79
C ILE A 106 13.45 8.45 1.77
N PRO A 107 12.72 9.54 1.42
CA PRO A 107 12.53 10.65 2.34
C PRO A 107 11.75 10.22 3.58
N MET A 108 12.32 10.42 4.78
CA MET A 108 11.65 10.05 6.02
C MET A 108 10.40 10.86 6.32
N LYS A 109 10.25 12.05 5.72
CA LYS A 109 9.00 12.84 5.72
C LYS A 109 7.78 12.08 5.18
N ASN A 110 7.98 10.98 4.44
CA ASN A 110 6.89 10.11 3.99
C ASN A 110 6.30 9.25 5.12
N PHE A 111 7.00 9.13 6.26
CA PHE A 111 6.54 8.50 7.48
C PHE A 111 6.16 9.56 8.49
N HIS A 112 4.89 9.59 8.88
CA HIS A 112 4.42 10.56 9.86
C HIS A 112 4.68 10.08 11.29
N HIS A 113 4.87 11.03 12.21
CA HIS A 113 5.19 10.73 13.61
C HIS A 113 4.22 9.73 14.26
N HIS A 114 2.91 9.90 14.04
CA HIS A 114 1.88 9.00 14.57
C HIS A 114 2.03 7.55 14.09
N GLN A 115 2.57 7.34 12.88
CA GLN A 115 2.80 6.00 12.36
C GLN A 115 3.94 5.32 13.11
N ILE A 116 5.02 6.06 13.39
CA ILE A 116 6.14 5.56 14.19
C ILE A 116 5.68 5.20 15.60
N GLN A 117 4.91 6.08 16.26
CA GLN A 117 4.35 5.81 17.58
C GLN A 117 3.42 4.60 17.59
N HIS A 118 2.57 4.44 16.56
CA HIS A 118 1.72 3.26 16.42
C HIS A 118 2.56 1.98 16.28
N MET A 119 3.61 2.00 15.45
CA MET A 119 4.50 0.84 15.29
C MET A 119 5.21 0.47 16.60
N GLU A 120 5.67 1.46 17.39
CA GLU A 120 6.23 1.23 18.74
C GLU A 120 5.23 0.51 19.65
N GLN A 121 3.96 0.93 19.64
CA GLN A 121 2.89 0.31 20.43
C GLN A 121 2.58 -1.12 19.98
N VAL A 122 2.55 -1.38 18.66
CA VAL A 122 2.37 -2.73 18.13
C VAL A 122 3.50 -3.65 18.57
N LEU A 123 4.76 -3.21 18.47
CA LEU A 123 5.92 -3.99 18.90
C LEU A 123 5.90 -4.25 20.41
N ALA A 124 5.47 -3.28 21.21
CA ALA A 124 5.32 -3.46 22.66
C ALA A 124 4.30 -4.57 23.02
N GLN A 125 3.30 -4.80 22.16
CA GLN A 125 2.33 -5.90 22.29
C GLN A 125 2.74 -7.18 21.54
N ARG A 126 4.00 -7.27 21.09
CA ARG A 126 4.57 -8.41 20.36
C ARG A 126 3.90 -8.69 19.01
N GLY A 127 3.27 -7.68 18.40
CA GLY A 127 2.80 -7.78 17.01
C GLY A 127 3.97 -7.77 16.02
N ILE A 128 3.78 -8.41 14.85
CA ILE A 128 4.75 -8.36 13.77
C ILE A 128 4.52 -7.07 13.00
N CYS A 129 5.47 -6.14 13.12
CA CYS A 129 5.37 -4.82 12.52
C CYS A 129 6.55 -4.52 11.59
N PHE A 130 6.27 -4.03 10.38
CA PHE A 130 7.27 -3.73 9.36
C PHE A 130 6.79 -2.67 8.37
N VAL A 131 7.65 -2.29 7.43
CA VAL A 131 7.28 -1.48 6.27
C VAL A 131 7.72 -2.12 4.96
N LEU A 132 6.90 -1.95 3.93
CA LEU A 132 7.25 -2.32 2.56
C LEU A 132 7.72 -1.08 1.81
N LEU A 133 8.93 -1.14 1.25
CA LEU A 133 9.59 -0.01 0.58
C LEU A 133 9.86 -0.36 -0.88
N HIS A 134 9.26 0.38 -1.81
CA HIS A 134 9.50 0.19 -3.24
C HIS A 134 10.31 1.34 -3.86
N PHE A 135 11.45 1.01 -4.43
CA PHE A 135 12.31 1.91 -5.20
C PHE A 135 11.97 1.76 -6.69
N ALA A 136 10.95 2.50 -7.16
CA ALA A 136 10.40 2.36 -8.50
C ALA A 136 11.46 2.53 -9.62
N SER A 137 12.44 3.42 -9.42
CA SER A 137 13.53 3.64 -10.38
C SER A 137 14.60 2.56 -10.40
N GLN A 138 14.68 1.73 -9.36
CA GLN A 138 15.58 0.57 -9.30
C GLN A 138 14.83 -0.76 -9.52
N GLN A 139 13.49 -0.73 -9.50
CA GLN A 139 12.63 -1.91 -9.51
C GLN A 139 12.95 -2.89 -8.36
N GLU A 140 13.29 -2.33 -7.19
CA GLU A 140 13.61 -3.11 -5.99
C GLU A 140 12.55 -2.87 -4.91
N THR A 141 12.16 -3.94 -4.22
CA THR A 141 11.22 -3.89 -3.10
C THR A 141 11.87 -4.52 -1.88
N TYR A 142 11.66 -3.93 -0.71
CA TYR A 142 12.22 -4.41 0.55
C TYR A 142 11.14 -4.47 1.63
N LEU A 143 11.26 -5.48 2.50
CA LEU A 143 10.66 -5.47 3.83
C LEU A 143 11.69 -4.93 4.82
N LEU A 144 11.36 -3.88 5.55
CA LEU A 144 12.18 -3.39 6.66
C LEU A 144 11.42 -3.62 7.97
N PRO A 145 11.96 -4.38 8.94
CA PRO A 145 11.35 -4.51 10.26
C PRO A 145 11.14 -3.15 10.92
N ALA A 146 10.02 -2.96 11.63
CA ALA A 146 9.69 -1.66 12.21
C ALA A 146 10.73 -1.21 13.24
N VAL A 147 11.41 -2.14 13.94
CA VAL A 147 12.47 -1.82 14.90
C VAL A 147 13.60 -1.00 14.26
N ASP A 148 13.97 -1.30 13.02
CA ASP A 148 15.04 -0.60 12.31
C ASP A 148 14.56 0.74 11.76
N LEU A 149 13.31 0.80 11.26
CA LEU A 149 12.69 2.07 10.90
C LEU A 149 12.62 3.04 12.09
N ILE A 150 12.14 2.57 13.24
CA ILE A 150 12.02 3.36 14.47
C ILE A 150 13.39 3.82 14.95
N ARG A 151 14.39 2.92 14.97
CA ARG A 151 15.77 3.25 15.32
C ARG A 151 16.32 4.35 14.44
N PHE A 152 16.18 4.23 13.12
CA PHE A 152 16.64 5.25 12.18
C PHE A 152 15.90 6.57 12.40
N TYR A 153 14.56 6.54 12.51
CA TYR A 153 13.74 7.73 12.72
C TYR A 153 14.15 8.50 13.98
N HIS A 154 14.50 7.81 15.08
CA HIS A 154 14.88 8.47 16.32
C HIS A 154 16.26 9.14 16.31
N GLN A 155 17.12 8.88 15.32
CA GLN A 155 18.42 9.53 15.21
C GLN A 155 18.29 11.04 14.99
N ASP A 156 17.28 11.48 14.23
CA ASP A 156 17.07 12.90 13.92
C ASP A 156 15.59 13.31 13.78
N LYS A 157 14.67 12.46 14.24
CA LYS A 157 13.21 12.65 14.13
C LYS A 157 12.72 12.78 12.67
N GLY A 158 13.38 12.12 11.73
CA GLY A 158 12.96 12.00 10.33
C GLY A 158 13.36 13.18 9.44
N GLN A 159 14.37 13.95 9.85
CA GLN A 159 14.89 15.08 9.07
C GLN A 159 15.71 14.61 7.85
N LYS A 160 16.47 13.52 7.97
CA LYS A 160 17.23 12.92 6.86
C LYS A 160 16.41 11.87 6.14
N SER A 161 16.70 11.70 4.85
CA SER A 161 16.23 10.54 4.09
C SER A 161 16.97 9.28 4.54
N MET A 162 16.27 8.14 4.57
CA MET A 162 16.87 6.85 4.86
C MET A 162 17.59 6.30 3.61
N PRO A 163 18.91 6.08 3.66
CA PRO A 163 19.66 5.57 2.52
C PRO A 163 19.28 4.13 2.14
N LEU A 164 19.31 3.81 0.85
CA LEU A 164 19.10 2.45 0.34
C LEU A 164 20.14 1.46 0.91
N GLY A 165 21.36 1.91 1.19
CA GLY A 165 22.37 1.10 1.86
C GLY A 165 21.91 0.61 3.24
N TYR A 166 21.33 1.50 4.04
CA TYR A 166 20.76 1.15 5.35
C TYR A 166 19.62 0.12 5.22
N ILE A 167 18.75 0.31 4.23
CA ILE A 167 17.62 -0.60 3.97
C ILE A 167 18.10 -1.99 3.53
N ARG A 168 19.16 -2.06 2.72
CA ARG A 168 19.76 -3.35 2.29
C ARG A 168 20.46 -4.08 3.43
N GLU A 169 21.04 -3.34 4.37
CA GLU A 169 21.74 -3.90 5.52
C GLU A 169 20.77 -4.42 6.60
N ASN A 170 19.67 -3.71 6.83
CA ASN A 170 18.74 -3.99 7.94
C ASN A 170 17.39 -4.58 7.50
N GLY A 171 17.13 -4.64 6.19
CA GLY A 171 15.91 -5.16 5.61
C GLY A 171 16.16 -6.37 4.72
N TYR A 172 15.08 -6.90 4.16
CA TYR A 172 15.08 -8.09 3.32
C TYR A 172 14.54 -7.74 1.94
N ARG A 173 15.29 -8.07 0.90
CA ARG A 173 14.84 -7.87 -0.48
C ARG A 173 13.69 -8.83 -0.79
N ILE A 174 12.65 -8.31 -1.43
CA ILE A 174 11.53 -9.10 -1.93
C ILE A 174 11.67 -9.22 -3.45
N GLU A 175 11.83 -10.46 -3.93
CA GLU A 175 11.73 -10.76 -5.35
C GLU A 175 10.26 -10.76 -5.76
N LEU A 176 9.92 -9.94 -6.76
CA LEU A 176 8.55 -9.78 -7.21
C LEU A 176 8.11 -10.98 -8.05
N GLY A 177 6.91 -11.48 -7.79
CA GLY A 177 6.33 -12.66 -8.44
C GLY A 177 5.16 -12.34 -9.36
N ALA A 178 4.58 -13.39 -9.95
CA ALA A 178 3.30 -13.29 -10.64
C ALA A 178 2.13 -13.36 -9.65
N PHE A 179 2.12 -14.40 -8.80
CA PHE A 179 1.12 -14.64 -7.75
C PHE A 179 1.78 -15.39 -6.57
N PRO A 180 1.85 -14.81 -5.37
CA PRO A 180 1.59 -13.40 -5.07
C PRO A 180 2.59 -12.48 -5.79
N GLN A 181 2.24 -11.20 -5.94
CA GLN A 181 3.13 -10.23 -6.60
C GLN A 181 4.25 -9.75 -5.68
N ILE A 182 3.94 -9.59 -4.39
CA ILE A 182 4.89 -9.17 -3.35
C ILE A 182 4.86 -10.24 -2.25
N PRO A 183 5.62 -11.35 -2.38
CA PRO A 183 5.62 -12.49 -1.44
C PRO A 183 6.18 -12.16 -0.03
N TYR A 184 5.69 -11.11 0.61
CA TYR A 184 6.21 -10.65 1.90
C TYR A 184 5.94 -11.63 3.05
N LEU A 185 4.96 -12.54 2.95
CA LEU A 185 4.74 -13.57 3.97
C LEU A 185 5.90 -14.56 4.04
N ASP A 186 6.55 -14.86 2.91
CA ASP A 186 7.72 -15.75 2.87
C ASP A 186 8.87 -15.15 3.68
N ILE A 187 9.09 -13.84 3.51
CA ILE A 187 10.09 -13.07 4.28
C ILE A 187 9.74 -13.05 5.77
N ILE A 188 8.47 -12.88 6.14
CA ILE A 188 8.04 -12.93 7.54
C ILE A 188 8.32 -14.32 8.13
N LYS A 189 7.91 -15.38 7.43
CA LYS A 189 8.09 -16.76 7.86
C LYS A 189 9.57 -17.08 8.06
N GLU A 190 10.41 -16.71 7.11
CA GLU A 190 11.85 -17.00 7.14
C GLU A 190 12.58 -16.18 8.24
N HIS A 191 12.36 -14.87 8.28
CA HIS A 191 13.24 -13.96 9.04
C HIS A 191 12.62 -13.38 10.30
N LEU A 192 11.29 -13.24 10.38
CA LEU A 192 10.61 -12.63 11.53
C LEU A 192 10.00 -13.67 12.49
N LEU A 193 9.63 -14.84 11.97
CA LEU A 193 9.16 -15.99 12.76
C LEU A 193 10.23 -17.09 12.94
N GLY A 194 11.41 -16.92 12.34
CA GLY A 194 12.53 -17.87 12.46
C GLY A 194 12.22 -19.25 11.88
N GLY A 195 11.43 -19.31 10.79
CA GLY A 195 11.05 -20.53 10.09
C GLY A 195 10.00 -21.39 10.82
N LYS A 196 9.55 -21.01 12.01
CA LYS A 196 8.58 -21.76 12.81
C LYS A 196 7.16 -21.32 12.45
N THR A 197 6.59 -21.92 11.42
CA THR A 197 5.14 -21.92 11.15
C THR A 197 4.72 -23.39 11.09
N ARG A 198 3.59 -23.72 11.74
CA ARG A 198 3.20 -25.10 12.06
C ARG A 198 2.96 -26.00 10.86
#